data_AF-A0A838L2L8-F1
#
_entry.id   AF-A0A838L2L8-F1
#
_cell.length_a   1.000
_cell.length_b   1.000
_cell.length_c   1.000
_cell.angle_alpha   90.00
_cell.angle_beta   90.00
_cell.angle_gamma   90.00
#
_symmetry.space_group_name_H-M   'P 1'
#
loop_
_entity.id
_entity.type
_entity.pdbx_description
1 polymer ?
#
loop_
_entity_poly.entity_id
_entity_poly.type
_entity_poly.pdbx_seq_one_letter_code
_entity_poly.pdbx_strand_id
1 'polypeptide(L)'
;MTEDRFEELLGPFLLGDLSVEEERELERHLEGCSGCRGELARARQTHGLLRELAAGGPPPELKDRVLARARGEIPARSRVGWRLWVPAAALLTIAVLGAGLLWAFTQESSEGIPLTATVAASHGGGEVSGEVDRGNLQIELVVWDLPELRKDEYYELWYAKEDGGRISCGTFRAQPGGQT
;
A
#
# COMPACT_ATOMS: atom_id res chain seq x y z
N MET A 1 26.55 -8.88 21.35
CA MET A 1 26.67 -8.36 19.97
C MET A 1 25.50 -8.75 19.08
N THR A 2 24.90 -9.95 19.21
CA THR A 2 23.67 -10.31 18.48
C THR A 2 22.39 -9.73 19.12
N GLU A 3 22.33 -9.59 20.44
CA GLU A 3 21.18 -9.02 21.15
C GLU A 3 20.92 -7.55 20.79
N ASP A 4 21.95 -6.67 20.83
CA ASP A 4 21.83 -5.24 20.43
C ASP A 4 21.16 -5.04 19.06
N ARG A 5 21.50 -5.87 18.06
CA ARG A 5 20.91 -5.77 16.71
C ARG A 5 19.39 -5.97 16.76
N PHE A 6 18.90 -6.92 17.55
CA PHE A 6 17.47 -7.21 17.60
C PHE A 6 16.70 -6.19 18.44
N GLU A 7 17.33 -5.58 19.44
CA GLU A 7 16.75 -4.45 20.18
C GLU A 7 16.49 -3.24 19.26
N GLU A 8 17.42 -2.92 18.36
CA GLU A 8 17.27 -1.85 17.36
C GLU A 8 16.09 -2.09 16.40
N LEU A 9 15.76 -3.36 16.11
CA LEU A 9 14.65 -3.73 15.22
C LEU A 9 13.27 -3.62 15.90
N LEU A 10 13.18 -3.56 17.24
CA LEU A 10 11.89 -3.54 17.95
C LEU A 10 11.07 -2.28 17.66
N GLY A 11 11.73 -1.13 17.50
CA GLY A 11 11.09 0.15 17.18
C GLY A 11 10.47 0.15 15.79
N PRO A 12 11.27 -0.09 14.72
CA PRO A 12 10.76 -0.23 13.36
C PRO A 12 9.70 -1.34 13.23
N PHE A 13 9.85 -2.47 13.94
CA PHE A 13 8.84 -3.53 13.96
C PHE A 13 7.50 -3.04 14.50
N LEU A 14 7.53 -2.26 15.58
CA LEU A 14 6.32 -1.68 16.17
C LEU A 14 5.62 -0.68 15.24
N LEU A 15 6.38 0.00 14.38
CA LEU A 15 5.89 1.01 13.44
C LEU A 15 5.53 0.43 12.06
N GLY A 16 5.82 -0.84 11.80
CA GLY A 16 5.60 -1.47 10.49
C GLY A 16 6.65 -1.09 9.44
N ASP A 17 7.81 -0.58 9.88
CA ASP A 17 8.87 -0.04 9.01
C ASP A 17 9.98 -1.06 8.67
N LEU A 18 9.84 -2.32 9.11
CA LEU A 18 10.80 -3.37 8.79
C LEU A 18 10.57 -3.98 7.41
N SER A 19 11.66 -4.49 6.84
CA SER A 19 11.56 -5.40 5.71
C SER A 19 10.93 -6.74 6.05
N VAL A 20 10.45 -7.45 5.02
CA VAL A 20 9.92 -8.81 5.17
C VAL A 20 10.97 -9.75 5.75
N GLU A 21 12.23 -9.59 5.33
CA GLU A 21 13.36 -10.38 5.77
C GLU A 21 13.71 -10.07 7.23
N GLU A 22 13.83 -8.79 7.60
CA GLU A 22 14.15 -8.37 8.96
C GLU A 22 13.05 -8.76 9.96
N GLU A 23 11.78 -8.64 9.57
CA GLU A 23 10.65 -9.05 10.39
C GLU A 23 10.72 -10.56 10.69
N ARG A 24 10.92 -11.40 9.67
CA ARG A 24 11.08 -12.86 9.86
C ARG A 24 12.30 -13.21 10.70
N GLU A 25 13.39 -12.45 10.59
CA GLU A 25 14.55 -12.63 11.46
C GLU A 25 14.24 -12.28 12.92
N LEU A 26 13.56 -11.17 13.14
CA LEU A 26 13.17 -10.71 14.48
C LEU A 26 12.16 -11.67 15.11
N GLU A 27 11.15 -12.13 14.38
CA GLU A 27 10.15 -13.09 14.88
C GLU A 27 10.81 -14.39 15.35
N ARG A 28 11.72 -14.96 14.55
CA ARG A 28 12.50 -16.14 14.95
C ARG A 28 13.32 -15.89 16.21
N HIS A 29 13.90 -14.69 16.37
CA HIS A 29 14.62 -14.33 17.59
C HIS A 29 13.68 -14.22 18.79
N LEU A 30 12.51 -13.62 18.61
CA LEU A 30 11.49 -13.45 19.66
C LEU A 30 10.92 -14.79 20.14
N GLU A 31 11.00 -15.88 19.38
CA GLU A 31 10.66 -17.22 19.88
C GLU A 31 11.62 -17.67 20.99
N GLY A 32 12.92 -17.39 20.85
CA GLY A 32 13.98 -17.83 21.76
C GLY A 32 14.32 -16.85 22.89
N CYS A 33 14.12 -15.54 22.69
CA CYS A 33 14.63 -14.51 23.61
C CYS A 33 13.52 -13.86 24.46
N SER A 34 13.54 -14.11 25.78
CA SER A 34 12.58 -13.48 26.71
C SER A 34 12.87 -11.99 26.96
N GLY A 35 14.14 -11.55 26.86
CA GLY A 35 14.56 -10.16 27.01
C GLY A 35 13.92 -9.24 25.97
N CYS A 36 14.16 -9.52 24.68
CA CYS A 36 13.57 -8.75 23.58
C CYS A 36 12.04 -8.83 23.56
N ARG A 37 11.43 -9.95 23.96
CA ARG A 37 9.95 -10.03 24.14
C ARG A 37 9.46 -9.06 25.21
N GLY A 38 10.17 -8.97 26.33
CA GLY A 38 9.85 -8.05 27.42
C GLY A 38 10.00 -6.58 27.00
N GLU A 39 11.03 -6.27 26.21
CA GLU A 39 11.24 -4.93 25.66
C GLU A 39 10.18 -4.51 24.68
N LEU A 40 9.85 -5.40 23.73
CA LEU A 40 8.77 -5.18 22.78
C LEU A 40 7.44 -4.91 23.50
N ALA A 41 7.15 -5.64 24.59
CA ALA A 41 5.96 -5.41 25.41
C ALA A 41 5.96 -4.01 26.06
N ARG A 42 7.10 -3.56 26.60
CA ARG A 42 7.25 -2.19 27.16
C ARG A 42 7.08 -1.11 26.09
N ALA A 43 7.68 -1.31 24.91
CA ALA A 43 7.56 -0.41 23.78
C ALA A 43 6.09 -0.30 23.31
N ARG A 44 5.39 -1.43 23.16
CA ARG A 44 3.96 -1.48 22.81
C ARG A 44 3.09 -0.74 23.82
N GLN A 45 3.34 -0.90 25.11
CA GLN A 45 2.61 -0.18 26.15
C GLN A 45 2.80 1.34 26.02
N THR A 46 4.05 1.79 25.85
CA THR A 46 4.38 3.21 25.70
C THR A 46 3.73 3.80 24.45
N HIS A 47 3.82 3.08 23.32
CA HIS A 47 3.17 3.48 22.07
C HIS A 47 1.64 3.55 22.18
N GLY A 48 1.02 2.63 22.93
CA GLY A 48 -0.41 2.69 23.24
C GLY A 48 -0.81 3.97 23.96
N LEU A 49 -0.07 4.35 25.02
CA LEU A 49 -0.29 5.61 25.75
C LEU A 49 -0.13 6.83 24.85
N LEU A 50 0.88 6.85 23.98
CA LEU A 50 1.07 7.94 23.01
C LEU A 50 -0.11 8.03 22.02
N ARG A 51 -0.63 6.90 21.56
CA ARG A 51 -1.82 6.87 20.69
C ARG A 51 -3.07 7.39 21.41
N GLU A 52 -3.26 7.05 22.67
CA GLU A 52 -4.37 7.56 23.48
C GLU A 52 -4.28 9.08 23.65
N LEU A 53 -3.09 9.62 23.91
CA LEU A 53 -2.87 11.07 23.96
C LEU A 53 -3.13 11.75 22.61
N ALA A 54 -2.84 11.06 21.50
CA ALA A 54 -3.11 11.53 20.14
C ALA A 54 -4.56 11.31 19.67
N ALA A 55 -5.46 10.80 20.52
CA ALA A 55 -6.83 10.44 20.14
C ALA A 55 -7.75 11.63 19.77
N GLY A 56 -7.28 12.88 19.90
CA GLY A 56 -8.03 14.10 19.57
C GLY A 56 -8.43 14.25 18.09
N GLY A 57 -8.03 13.31 17.23
CA GLY A 57 -8.37 13.30 15.81
C GLY A 57 -7.61 14.36 15.01
N PRO A 58 -7.36 14.11 13.71
CA PRO A 58 -6.77 15.13 12.86
C PRO A 58 -7.73 16.32 12.67
N PRO A 59 -7.23 17.54 12.39
CA PRO A 59 -8.06 18.68 12.00
C PRO A 59 -8.98 18.31 10.82
N PRO A 60 -10.24 18.77 10.79
CA PRO A 60 -11.21 18.36 9.78
C PRO A 60 -10.76 18.72 8.36
N GLU A 61 -10.01 19.81 8.19
CA GLU A 61 -9.49 20.26 6.89
C GLU A 61 -8.38 19.35 6.34
N LEU A 62 -7.77 18.52 7.20
CA LEU A 62 -6.68 17.62 6.78
C LEU A 62 -7.21 16.54 5.83
N LYS A 63 -8.40 16.00 6.10
CA LYS A 63 -9.01 14.96 5.25
C LYS A 63 -9.22 15.49 3.83
N ASP A 64 -9.86 16.64 3.71
CA ASP A 64 -10.17 17.24 2.41
C ASP A 64 -8.90 17.60 1.64
N ARG A 65 -7.87 18.13 2.32
CA ARG A 65 -6.57 18.41 1.70
C ARG A 65 -5.85 17.17 1.20
N VAL A 66 -5.88 16.08 1.96
CA VAL A 66 -5.27 14.80 1.56
C VAL A 66 -6.01 14.22 0.36
N LEU A 67 -7.34 14.22 0.38
CA LEU A 67 -8.16 13.71 -0.72
C LEU A 67 -8.01 14.56 -1.99
N ALA A 68 -8.01 15.88 -1.89
CA ALA A 68 -7.79 16.77 -3.03
C ALA A 68 -6.42 16.56 -3.68
N ARG A 69 -5.40 16.24 -2.87
CA ARG A 69 -4.06 15.89 -3.38
C ARG A 69 -4.05 14.53 -4.06
N ALA A 70 -4.67 13.51 -3.46
CA ALA A 70 -4.75 12.16 -4.02
C ALA A 70 -5.51 12.13 -5.37
N ARG A 71 -6.56 12.95 -5.49
CA ARG A 71 -7.35 13.09 -6.73
C ARG A 71 -6.69 13.97 -7.80
N GLY A 72 -5.54 14.57 -7.52
CA GLY A 72 -4.88 15.51 -8.44
C GLY A 72 -5.64 16.83 -8.65
N GLU A 73 -6.59 17.17 -7.78
CA GLU A 73 -7.37 18.41 -7.84
C GLU A 73 -6.51 19.64 -7.51
N ILE A 74 -5.39 19.44 -6.82
CA ILE A 74 -4.36 20.45 -6.59
C ILE A 74 -3.29 20.28 -7.69
N PRO A 75 -3.20 21.20 -8.67
CA PRO A 75 -2.27 21.03 -9.77
C PRO A 75 -0.83 21.00 -9.26
N ALA A 76 -0.12 19.91 -9.53
CA ALA A 76 1.33 19.93 -9.52
C ALA A 76 1.78 21.00 -10.53
N ARG A 77 2.58 21.96 -10.10
CA ARG A 77 3.03 23.08 -10.95
C ARG A 77 3.92 22.54 -12.07
N SER A 78 3.32 22.12 -13.18
CA SER A 78 4.06 21.66 -14.35
C SER A 78 4.59 22.86 -15.13
N ARG A 79 5.89 22.84 -15.43
CA ARG A 79 6.54 23.82 -16.33
C ARG A 79 6.59 23.29 -17.76
N VAL A 80 5.53 22.66 -18.27
CA VAL A 80 5.55 22.15 -19.64
C VAL A 80 5.00 23.22 -20.57
N GLY A 81 5.89 24.16 -20.90
CA GLY A 81 5.63 25.21 -21.87
C GLY A 81 5.49 24.65 -23.28
N TRP A 82 4.35 24.95 -23.90
CA TRP A 82 4.27 25.60 -25.20
C TRP A 82 5.38 25.22 -26.20
N ARG A 83 5.20 24.15 -26.99
CA ARG A 83 5.93 24.01 -28.27
C ARG A 83 5.21 23.14 -29.30
N LEU A 84 4.16 23.79 -29.82
CA LEU A 84 3.67 23.90 -31.19
C LEU A 84 3.90 22.79 -32.27
N TRP A 85 2.78 22.22 -32.74
CA TRP A 85 2.22 22.11 -34.13
C TRP A 85 2.98 21.36 -35.25
N VAL A 86 2.31 20.38 -35.89
CA VAL A 86 2.68 19.71 -37.17
C VAL A 86 1.39 19.37 -37.98
N PRO A 87 1.36 19.46 -39.34
CA PRO A 87 0.11 19.60 -40.12
C PRO A 87 -0.60 18.29 -40.58
N ALA A 88 -1.83 18.15 -40.09
CA ALA A 88 -3.12 17.72 -40.65
C ALA A 88 -3.37 16.62 -41.72
N ALA A 89 -2.44 16.09 -42.53
CA ALA A 89 -2.86 15.19 -43.64
C ALA A 89 -2.32 13.75 -43.62
N ALA A 90 -1.07 13.52 -43.20
CA ALA A 90 -0.51 12.16 -43.08
C ALA A 90 -0.83 11.49 -41.73
N LEU A 91 -1.36 12.28 -40.78
CA LEU A 91 -1.64 11.84 -39.42
C LEU A 91 -2.90 10.98 -39.31
N LEU A 92 -3.89 11.08 -40.20
CA LEU A 92 -5.16 10.36 -40.00
C LEU A 92 -5.06 8.86 -40.25
N THR A 93 -4.25 8.40 -41.20
CA THR A 93 -4.07 6.96 -41.48
C THR A 93 -3.17 6.29 -40.46
N ILE A 94 -2.08 6.95 -40.05
CA ILE A 94 -1.26 6.54 -38.91
C ILE A 94 -2.06 6.69 -37.60
N ALA A 95 -2.99 7.64 -37.48
CA ALA A 95 -3.84 7.74 -36.30
C ALA A 95 -4.95 6.70 -36.28
N VAL A 96 -5.49 6.22 -37.40
CA VAL A 96 -6.50 5.15 -37.37
C VAL A 96 -5.86 3.78 -37.19
N LEU A 97 -4.76 3.48 -37.89
CA LEU A 97 -4.02 2.23 -37.68
C LEU A 97 -3.25 2.26 -36.36
N GLY A 98 -2.65 3.40 -36.02
CA GLY A 98 -2.01 3.62 -34.74
C GLY A 98 -3.01 3.71 -33.61
N ALA A 99 -4.21 4.29 -33.75
CA ALA A 99 -5.24 4.19 -32.72
C ALA A 99 -5.80 2.78 -32.65
N GLY A 100 -5.98 2.04 -33.74
CA GLY A 100 -6.43 0.64 -33.68
C GLY A 100 -5.41 -0.26 -33.00
N LEU A 101 -4.12 -0.07 -33.30
CA LEU A 101 -3.02 -0.80 -32.68
C LEU A 101 -2.79 -0.33 -31.23
N LEU A 102 -2.86 0.97 -30.96
CA LEU A 102 -2.81 1.54 -29.62
C LEU A 102 -4.02 1.12 -28.80
N TRP A 103 -5.24 1.03 -29.35
CA TRP A 103 -6.42 0.51 -28.65
C TRP A 103 -6.28 -0.98 -28.37
N ALA A 104 -5.67 -1.75 -29.28
CA ALA A 104 -5.32 -3.15 -29.04
C ALA A 104 -4.17 -3.33 -28.03
N PHE A 105 -3.26 -2.35 -27.89
CA PHE A 105 -2.18 -2.34 -26.91
C PHE A 105 -2.53 -1.65 -25.57
N THR A 106 -3.52 -0.74 -25.53
CA THR A 106 -4.02 -0.08 -24.31
C THR A 106 -5.24 -0.80 -23.75
N GLN A 107 -5.81 -1.73 -24.52
CA GLN A 107 -6.63 -2.82 -24.00
C GLN A 107 -5.71 -3.96 -23.55
N GLU A 108 -4.55 -3.61 -23.00
CA GLU A 108 -3.91 -4.43 -21.98
C GLU A 108 -4.91 -4.41 -20.82
N SER A 109 -5.80 -5.39 -20.86
CA SER A 109 -6.66 -5.74 -19.74
C SER A 109 -5.72 -5.75 -18.54
N SER A 110 -5.95 -4.91 -17.54
CA SER A 110 -5.16 -4.93 -16.31
C SER A 110 -5.33 -6.33 -15.73
N GLU A 111 -4.43 -7.25 -16.12
CA GLU A 111 -4.38 -8.61 -15.64
C GLU A 111 -4.04 -8.45 -14.17
N GLY A 112 -5.05 -8.58 -13.32
CA GLY A 112 -4.85 -8.39 -11.90
C GLY A 112 -3.86 -9.43 -11.42
N ILE A 113 -2.94 -8.99 -10.56
CA ILE A 113 -1.93 -9.84 -9.99
C ILE A 113 -2.62 -10.63 -8.88
N PRO A 114 -2.76 -11.97 -9.01
CA PRO A 114 -3.38 -12.75 -7.95
C PRO A 114 -2.47 -12.73 -6.72
N LEU A 115 -3.07 -12.50 -5.56
CA LEU A 115 -2.41 -12.53 -4.27
C LEU A 115 -2.36 -13.96 -3.75
N THR A 116 -1.19 -14.37 -3.25
CA THR A 116 -1.00 -15.70 -2.66
C THR A 116 -1.52 -15.72 -1.22
N ALA A 117 -2.38 -16.69 -0.92
CA ALA A 117 -2.87 -16.94 0.44
C ALA A 117 -1.71 -17.21 1.41
N THR A 118 -1.84 -16.72 2.65
CA THR A 118 -0.90 -17.01 3.73
C THR A 118 -1.45 -18.10 4.66
N VAL A 119 -0.61 -18.67 5.52
CA VAL A 119 -1.04 -19.70 6.50
C VAL A 119 -2.15 -19.17 7.43
N ALA A 120 -2.15 -17.87 7.74
CA ALA A 120 -3.16 -17.23 8.57
C ALA A 120 -4.51 -17.04 7.87
N ALA A 121 -4.53 -17.05 6.54
CA ALA A 121 -5.73 -16.89 5.71
C ALA A 121 -5.67 -17.89 4.54
N SER A 122 -5.60 -19.19 4.86
CA SER A 122 -5.34 -20.25 3.88
C SER A 122 -6.43 -20.44 2.82
N HIS A 123 -7.64 -19.96 3.11
CA HIS A 123 -8.77 -19.96 2.19
C HIS A 123 -9.02 -18.58 1.57
N GLY A 124 -8.35 -17.54 2.08
CA GLY A 124 -8.49 -16.17 1.61
C GLY A 124 -7.67 -15.93 0.35
N GLY A 125 -8.20 -15.10 -0.53
CA GLY A 125 -7.51 -14.69 -1.75
C GLY A 125 -7.75 -13.22 -2.04
N GLY A 126 -7.03 -12.74 -3.03
CA GLY A 126 -7.30 -11.42 -3.57
C GLY A 126 -6.63 -11.24 -4.92
N GLU A 127 -7.01 -10.17 -5.58
CA GLU A 127 -6.46 -9.74 -6.85
C GLU A 127 -6.22 -8.25 -6.74
N VAL A 128 -5.06 -7.81 -7.22
CA VAL A 128 -4.71 -6.40 -7.28
C VAL A 128 -4.55 -5.99 -8.72
N SER A 129 -5.37 -5.05 -9.17
CA SER A 129 -5.25 -4.44 -10.49
C SER A 129 -4.84 -2.98 -10.33
N GLY A 130 -4.08 -2.48 -11.30
CA GLY A 130 -3.53 -1.13 -11.24
C GLY A 130 -3.59 -0.46 -12.60
N GLU A 131 -3.94 0.82 -12.60
CA GLU A 131 -3.87 1.68 -13.77
C GLU A 131 -3.16 2.99 -13.40
N VAL A 132 -2.32 3.48 -14.31
CA VAL A 132 -1.68 4.79 -14.13
C VAL A 132 -2.55 5.87 -14.79
N ASP A 133 -3.36 6.58 -14.00
CA ASP A 133 -4.09 7.77 -14.47
C ASP A 133 -3.29 9.05 -14.16
N ARG A 134 -2.94 9.81 -15.22
CA ARG A 134 -2.28 11.13 -15.11
C ARG A 134 -1.05 11.17 -14.18
N GLY A 135 -0.28 10.08 -14.15
CA GLY A 135 0.93 9.95 -13.35
C GLY A 135 0.71 9.53 -11.90
N ASN A 136 -0.54 9.24 -11.51
CA ASN A 136 -0.88 8.60 -10.25
C ASN A 136 -1.21 7.13 -10.52
N LEU A 137 -0.70 6.24 -9.69
CA LEU A 137 -1.08 4.83 -9.72
C LEU A 137 -2.38 4.66 -8.93
N GLN A 138 -3.47 4.35 -9.63
CA GLN A 138 -4.72 3.93 -9.02
C GLN A 138 -4.71 2.41 -8.92
N ILE A 139 -4.97 1.90 -7.73
CA ILE A 139 -5.02 0.46 -7.47
C ILE A 139 -6.41 0.09 -6.97
N GLU A 140 -6.94 -0.98 -7.54
CA GLU A 140 -8.13 -1.67 -7.06
C GLU A 140 -7.70 -3.00 -6.44
N LEU A 141 -8.12 -3.22 -5.19
CA LEU A 141 -7.84 -4.44 -4.44
C LEU A 141 -9.16 -5.14 -4.19
N VAL A 142 -9.32 -6.31 -4.80
CA VAL A 142 -10.47 -7.19 -4.56
C VAL A 142 -10.00 -8.33 -3.68
N VAL A 143 -10.72 -8.60 -2.58
CA VAL A 143 -10.40 -9.67 -1.64
C VAL A 143 -11.62 -10.53 -1.36
N TRP A 144 -11.38 -11.81 -1.06
CA TRP A 144 -12.42 -12.78 -0.73
C TRP A 144 -11.93 -13.76 0.33
N ASP A 145 -12.89 -14.37 1.04
CA ASP A 145 -12.65 -15.41 2.05
C ASP A 145 -11.62 -15.05 3.13
N LEU A 146 -11.50 -13.75 3.42
CA LEU A 146 -10.70 -13.24 4.53
C LEU A 146 -11.40 -13.47 5.88
N PRO A 147 -10.63 -13.84 6.93
CA PRO A 147 -11.17 -13.97 8.28
C PRO A 147 -11.96 -12.75 8.77
N GLU A 148 -13.04 -12.99 9.53
CA GLU A 148 -13.76 -11.91 10.18
C GLU A 148 -12.90 -11.26 11.28
N LEU A 149 -12.79 -9.94 11.19
CA LEU A 149 -12.04 -9.12 12.14
C LEU A 149 -12.92 -8.68 13.32
N ARG A 150 -12.33 -8.50 14.50
CA ARG A 150 -13.02 -7.89 15.64
C ARG A 150 -13.41 -6.44 15.33
N LYS A 151 -14.25 -5.84 16.18
CA LYS A 151 -14.81 -4.50 15.94
C LYS A 151 -13.75 -3.43 15.66
N ASP A 152 -12.57 -3.57 16.26
CA ASP A 152 -11.48 -2.58 16.25
C ASP A 152 -10.25 -3.06 15.44
N GLU A 153 -10.40 -4.11 14.63
CA GLU A 153 -9.33 -4.67 13.80
C GLU A 153 -9.56 -4.35 12.32
N TYR A 154 -8.45 -4.19 11.58
CA TYR A 154 -8.43 -3.82 10.17
C TYR A 154 -7.37 -4.63 9.43
N TYR A 155 -7.62 -4.91 8.15
CA TYR A 155 -6.56 -5.34 7.23
C TYR A 155 -5.79 -4.12 6.75
N GLU A 156 -4.51 -4.29 6.47
CA GLU A 156 -3.63 -3.25 5.93
C GLU A 156 -2.92 -3.76 4.68
N LEU A 157 -2.92 -2.94 3.63
CA LEU A 157 -2.21 -3.22 2.38
C LEU A 157 -0.84 -2.55 2.41
N TRP A 158 0.20 -3.27 1.99
CA TRP A 158 1.58 -2.78 1.96
C TRP A 158 2.20 -2.98 0.57
N TYR A 159 2.92 -1.97 0.07
CA TYR A 159 3.91 -2.19 -0.99
C TYR A 159 5.24 -2.60 -0.36
N ALA A 160 5.73 -3.77 -0.73
CA ALA A 160 7.11 -4.15 -0.45
C ALA A 160 8.03 -3.55 -1.53
N LYS A 161 9.06 -2.83 -1.11
CA LYS A 161 10.17 -2.40 -1.96
C LYS A 161 11.16 -3.54 -2.15
N GLU A 162 11.96 -3.48 -3.20
CA GLU A 162 13.05 -4.44 -3.45
C GLU A 162 14.14 -4.42 -2.35
N ASP A 163 14.32 -3.30 -1.66
CA ASP A 163 15.20 -3.17 -0.49
C ASP A 163 14.58 -3.74 0.79
N GLY A 164 13.40 -4.35 0.67
CA GLY A 164 12.65 -4.95 1.74
C GLY A 164 11.69 -3.98 2.42
N GLY A 165 11.92 -2.66 2.39
CA GLY A 165 11.09 -1.68 3.11
C GLY A 165 9.62 -1.71 2.70
N ARG A 166 8.71 -1.44 3.63
CA ARG A 166 7.26 -1.41 3.35
C ARG A 166 6.72 0.01 3.31
N ILE A 167 5.71 0.23 2.46
CA ILE A 167 4.94 1.47 2.43
C ILE A 167 3.47 1.09 2.65
N SER A 168 2.84 1.65 3.69
CA SER A 168 1.40 1.45 3.92
C SER A 168 0.60 2.10 2.80
N CYS A 169 -0.29 1.32 2.20
CA CYS A 169 -1.24 1.75 1.16
C CYS A 169 -2.63 2.06 1.73
N GLY A 170 -2.79 1.93 3.04
CA GLY A 170 -4.05 2.12 3.75
C GLY A 170 -4.68 0.82 4.26
N THR A 171 -5.77 1.00 4.99
CA THR A 171 -6.46 -0.07 5.72
C THR A 171 -7.88 -0.29 5.19
N PHE A 172 -8.36 -1.52 5.23
CA PHE A 172 -9.72 -1.89 4.83
C PHE A 172 -10.33 -2.94 5.78
N ARG A 173 -11.63 -3.18 5.64
CA ARG A 173 -12.34 -4.29 6.30
C ARG A 173 -13.00 -5.14 5.24
N ALA A 174 -12.80 -6.44 5.31
CA ALA A 174 -13.50 -7.38 4.44
C ALA A 174 -15.00 -7.38 4.78
N GLN A 175 -15.86 -7.33 3.76
CA GLN A 175 -17.30 -7.47 3.94
C GLN A 175 -17.70 -8.95 3.86
N PRO A 176 -18.68 -9.42 4.67
CA PRO A 176 -19.22 -10.77 4.53
C PRO A 176 -19.95 -10.91 3.18
N GLY A 177 -19.50 -11.82 2.32
CA GLY A 177 -20.22 -12.18 1.09
C GLY A 177 -19.67 -11.66 -0.25
N GLY A 178 -18.50 -11.01 -0.27
CA GLY A 178 -17.67 -10.90 -1.47
C GLY A 178 -17.66 -9.54 -2.18
N GLN A 179 -16.48 -9.27 -2.77
CA GLN A 179 -16.08 -8.18 -3.66
C GLN A 179 -16.32 -6.76 -3.11
N THR A 180 -15.23 -6.16 -2.62
CA THR A 180 -15.11 -4.70 -2.46
C THR A 180 -14.22 -4.13 -3.54
#